data_AF-A0A2N5ZRY0-F1
#
_entry.id   AF-A0A2N5ZRY0-F1
#
_cell.length_a   1.000
_cell.length_b   1.000
_cell.length_c   1.000
_cell.angle_alpha   90.00
_cell.angle_beta   90.00
_cell.angle_gamma   90.00
#
_symmetry.space_group_name_H-M   'P 1'
#
loop_
_entity.id
_entity.type
_entity.pdbx_description
1 polymer ?
#
loop_
_entity_poly.entity_id
_entity_poly.type
_entity_poly.pdbx_seq_one_letter_code
_entity_poly.pdbx_strand_id
1 'polypeptide(L)'
;MVSFMAQFAISQPWMEYIQEPQKKELTLNDFRDAFNKWIDENQIVEGKKQIDGEWVKVPGYKLFKRWEYFWDLRVNRTTTAFPTTNAAAQFAKYKEENPQKSSSGDWVAVGPSSSDGGYAGLGRVNCIEFHPTDNNTFWIGTPSGGMWKTTNGGTNWTCLTDGNDVIGVSDIALANDFTTSNTMYIATGDRDGGSSWTLGGGVKGDNNSIGILKSTNGMSYILFYFECLKD
;
A
#
# COMPACT_ATOMS: atom_id res chain seq x y z
N MET A 1 -36.92 -24.86 -26.39
CA MET A 1 -37.55 -23.91 -25.46
C MET A 1 -36.49 -23.50 -24.46
N VAL A 2 -35.83 -22.36 -24.69
CA VAL A 2 -34.75 -21.87 -23.81
C VAL A 2 -35.43 -21.26 -22.58
N SER A 3 -35.30 -21.92 -21.43
CA SER A 3 -35.83 -21.42 -20.17
C SER A 3 -34.94 -20.28 -19.67
N PHE A 4 -35.44 -19.04 -19.80
CA PHE A 4 -34.89 -17.90 -19.07
C PHE A 4 -35.33 -18.03 -17.61
N MET A 5 -34.44 -18.50 -16.74
CA MET A 5 -34.61 -18.29 -15.30
C MET A 5 -34.33 -16.82 -15.01
N ALA A 6 -35.40 -16.02 -14.88
CA ALA A 6 -35.31 -14.73 -14.23
C ALA A 6 -34.97 -14.98 -12.75
N GLN A 7 -33.72 -14.75 -12.36
CA GLN A 7 -33.37 -14.59 -10.94
C GLN A 7 -34.06 -13.31 -10.46
N PHE A 8 -35.20 -13.45 -9.80
CA PHE A 8 -35.78 -12.38 -9.02
C PHE A 8 -34.75 -12.01 -7.94
N ALA A 9 -34.12 -10.84 -8.10
CA ALA A 9 -33.27 -10.25 -7.07
C ALA A 9 -34.18 -9.86 -5.90
N ILE A 10 -34.40 -10.80 -4.97
CA ILE A 10 -35.10 -10.51 -3.73
C ILE A 10 -34.20 -9.55 -2.94
N SER A 11 -34.68 -8.33 -2.73
CA SER A 11 -34.05 -7.34 -1.86
C SER A 11 -33.77 -7.97 -0.49
N GLN A 12 -32.66 -7.60 0.14
CA GLN A 12 -32.32 -8.18 1.44
C GLN A 12 -33.42 -7.80 2.46
N PRO A 13 -33.89 -8.72 3.33
CA PRO A 13 -35.04 -8.47 4.22
C PRO A 13 -34.88 -7.24 5.12
N TRP A 14 -33.65 -6.92 5.51
CA TRP A 14 -33.35 -5.76 6.34
C TRP A 14 -33.55 -4.41 5.64
N MET A 15 -33.64 -4.36 4.30
CA MET A 15 -33.85 -3.11 3.57
C MET A 15 -35.21 -2.47 3.87
N GLU A 16 -36.19 -3.25 4.34
CA GLU A 16 -37.49 -2.75 4.81
C GLU A 16 -37.38 -1.88 6.07
N TYR A 17 -36.26 -1.98 6.79
CA TYR A 17 -36.00 -1.29 8.04
C TYR A 17 -35.40 0.10 7.87
N ILE A 18 -35.13 0.52 6.63
CA ILE A 18 -34.65 1.87 6.33
C ILE A 18 -35.79 2.84 6.67
N GLN A 19 -35.66 3.49 7.83
CA GLN A 19 -36.57 4.53 8.25
C GLN A 19 -36.33 5.73 7.33
N GLU A 20 -37.40 6.16 6.65
CA GLU A 20 -37.45 7.30 5.74
C GLU A 20 -37.09 7.03 4.27
N PRO A 21 -38.06 6.59 3.44
CA PRO A 21 -37.93 6.64 1.97
C PRO A 21 -37.82 8.07 1.39
N GLN A 22 -37.78 9.11 2.24
CA GLN A 22 -37.78 10.53 1.87
C GLN A 22 -36.40 11.21 1.92
N LYS A 23 -35.38 10.63 2.56
CA LYS A 23 -34.01 11.15 2.44
C LYS A 23 -33.51 10.91 1.03
N LYS A 24 -33.11 11.98 0.35
CA LYS A 24 -32.58 11.90 -1.03
C LYS A 24 -31.25 11.15 -1.10
N GLU A 25 -30.49 11.12 0.00
CA GLU A 25 -29.19 10.44 0.11
C GLU A 25 -29.07 9.74 1.47
N LEU A 26 -28.90 8.42 1.45
CA LEU A 26 -28.66 7.60 2.64
C LEU A 26 -27.16 7.57 2.97
N THR A 27 -26.84 7.51 4.26
CA THR A 27 -25.48 7.36 4.79
C THR A 27 -25.20 5.93 5.21
N LEU A 28 -23.94 5.56 5.40
CA LEU A 28 -23.58 4.23 5.92
C LEU A 28 -24.21 3.95 7.28
N ASN A 29 -24.36 4.97 8.14
CA ASN A 29 -25.02 4.82 9.43
C ASN A 29 -26.52 4.54 9.29
N ASP A 30 -27.23 5.18 8.34
CA ASP A 30 -28.64 4.86 8.08
C ASP A 30 -28.81 3.36 7.71
N PHE A 31 -27.88 2.80 6.92
CA PHE A 31 -27.87 1.36 6.60
C PHE A 31 -27.52 0.46 7.79
N ARG A 32 -26.58 0.89 8.64
CA ARG A 32 -26.23 0.17 9.89
C ARG A 32 -27.39 0.11 10.84
N ASP A 33 -28.09 1.22 11.05
CA ASP A 33 -29.21 1.31 11.97
C ASP A 33 -30.35 0.41 11.51
N ALA A 34 -30.68 0.43 10.21
CA ALA A 34 -31.66 -0.48 9.61
C ALA A 34 -31.27 -1.96 9.80
N PHE A 35 -30.01 -2.30 9.51
CA PHE A 35 -29.51 -3.67 9.63
C PHE A 35 -29.47 -4.17 11.09
N ASN A 36 -29.05 -3.33 12.02
CA ASN A 36 -29.01 -3.65 13.45
C ASN A 36 -30.43 -3.85 14.00
N LYS A 37 -31.38 -2.98 13.62
CA LYS A 37 -32.79 -3.15 13.99
C LYS A 37 -33.36 -4.48 13.48
N TRP A 38 -33.05 -4.84 12.24
CA TRP A 38 -33.46 -6.13 11.68
C TRP A 38 -32.86 -7.32 12.44
N ILE A 39 -31.57 -7.25 12.79
CA ILE A 39 -30.88 -8.28 13.60
C ILE A 39 -31.56 -8.45 14.95
N ASP A 40 -31.84 -7.35 15.65
CA ASP A 40 -32.41 -7.35 16.99
C ASP A 40 -33.83 -7.93 16.98
N GLU A 41 -34.69 -7.49 16.06
CA GLU A 41 -36.07 -7.99 15.94
C GLU A 41 -36.14 -9.46 15.53
N ASN A 42 -35.15 -9.94 14.77
CA ASN A 42 -35.08 -11.34 14.32
C ASN A 42 -34.21 -12.22 15.23
N GLN A 43 -33.73 -11.69 16.36
CA GLN A 43 -32.88 -12.39 17.34
C GLN A 43 -31.67 -13.07 16.68
N ILE A 44 -31.05 -12.38 15.73
CA ILE A 44 -29.92 -12.91 14.96
C ILE A 44 -28.63 -12.69 15.76
N VAL A 45 -27.89 -13.76 16.01
CA VAL A 45 -26.58 -13.70 16.68
C VAL A 45 -25.52 -14.18 15.70
N GLU A 46 -24.58 -13.30 15.37
CA GLU A 46 -23.46 -13.58 14.44
C GLU A 46 -23.88 -14.24 13.11
N GLY A 47 -25.03 -13.85 12.58
CA GLY A 47 -25.58 -14.37 11.32
C GLY A 47 -26.27 -15.72 11.43
N LYS A 48 -26.68 -16.12 12.64
CA LYS A 48 -27.52 -17.30 12.89
C LYS A 48 -28.71 -16.93 13.76
N LYS A 49 -29.81 -17.68 13.67
CA LYS A 49 -30.96 -17.58 14.59
C LYS A 49 -31.40 -18.97 15.04
N GLN A 50 -32.02 -19.08 16.20
CA GLN A 50 -32.60 -20.35 16.66
C GLN A 50 -33.95 -20.60 16.00
N ILE A 51 -34.12 -21.79 15.44
CA ILE A 51 -35.40 -22.30 14.93
C ILE A 51 -35.51 -23.73 15.45
N ASP A 52 -36.56 -24.02 16.21
CA ASP A 52 -36.81 -25.36 16.78
C ASP A 52 -35.62 -25.96 17.55
N GLY A 53 -34.86 -25.11 18.25
CA GLY A 53 -33.68 -25.50 19.03
C GLY A 53 -32.37 -25.65 18.22
N GLU A 54 -32.41 -25.47 16.90
CA GLU A 54 -31.23 -25.52 16.03
C GLU A 54 -30.78 -24.13 15.58
N TRP A 55 -29.45 -23.94 15.46
CA TRP A 55 -28.86 -22.71 14.94
C TRP A 55 -28.84 -22.71 13.41
N VAL A 56 -29.76 -21.96 12.81
CA VAL A 56 -29.88 -21.83 11.36
C VAL A 56 -29.19 -20.57 10.87
N LYS A 57 -28.35 -20.69 9.82
CA LYS A 57 -27.68 -19.54 9.20
C LYS A 57 -28.69 -18.62 8.54
N VAL A 58 -28.55 -17.32 8.76
CA VAL A 58 -29.38 -16.30 8.12
C VAL A 58 -28.70 -15.81 6.84
N PRO A 59 -29.32 -15.99 5.66
CA PRO A 59 -28.81 -15.42 4.42
C PRO A 59 -28.68 -13.89 4.52
N GLY A 60 -27.70 -13.32 3.84
CA GLY A 60 -27.54 -11.86 3.78
C GLY A 60 -26.66 -11.23 4.85
N TYR A 61 -26.58 -11.82 6.06
CA TYR A 61 -25.78 -11.26 7.15
C TYR A 61 -24.32 -11.03 6.75
N LYS A 62 -23.66 -12.08 6.22
CA LYS A 62 -22.25 -12.00 5.80
C LYS A 62 -22.05 -11.07 4.60
N LEU A 63 -23.04 -10.96 3.72
CA LEU A 63 -22.97 -10.06 2.57
C LEU A 63 -22.99 -8.60 3.04
N PHE A 64 -23.90 -8.28 3.97
CA PHE A 64 -23.94 -6.96 4.59
C PHE A 64 -22.64 -6.64 5.32
N LYS A 65 -22.15 -7.51 6.21
CA LYS A 65 -20.90 -7.23 6.95
C LYS A 65 -19.68 -7.03 6.05
N ARG A 66 -19.61 -7.74 4.91
CA ARG A 66 -18.54 -7.54 3.92
C ARG A 66 -18.69 -6.19 3.19
N TRP A 67 -19.92 -5.82 2.84
CA TRP A 67 -20.22 -4.52 2.23
C TRP A 67 -19.96 -3.36 3.20
N GLU A 68 -20.37 -3.50 4.46
CA GLU A 68 -20.11 -2.53 5.52
C GLU A 68 -18.60 -2.33 5.73
N TYR A 69 -17.83 -3.41 5.88
CA TYR A 69 -16.38 -3.34 6.00
C TYR A 69 -15.74 -2.64 4.79
N PHE A 70 -16.23 -2.92 3.58
CA PHE A 70 -15.75 -2.26 2.38
C PHE A 70 -15.99 -0.74 2.45
N TRP A 71 -17.16 -0.31 2.93
CA TRP A 71 -17.54 1.11 2.95
C TRP A 71 -17.04 1.90 4.15
N ASP A 72 -16.76 1.25 5.28
CA ASP A 72 -16.33 1.92 6.52
C ASP A 72 -15.14 2.87 6.33
N LEU A 73 -14.17 2.47 5.50
CA LEU A 73 -12.99 3.28 5.17
C LEU A 73 -13.17 4.19 3.95
N ARG A 74 -14.32 4.16 3.28
CA ARG A 74 -14.58 4.81 1.97
C ARG A 74 -15.68 5.87 2.00
N VAL A 75 -16.36 6.03 3.12
CA VAL A 75 -17.32 7.11 3.35
C VAL A 75 -16.66 8.32 4.00
N ASN A 76 -17.35 9.45 4.01
CA ASN A 76 -16.90 10.62 4.77
C ASN A 76 -16.76 10.25 6.26
N ARG A 77 -15.59 10.52 6.87
CA ARG A 77 -15.29 10.13 8.26
C ARG A 77 -16.20 10.79 9.31
N THR A 78 -16.78 11.94 8.99
CA THR A 78 -17.65 12.68 9.92
C THR A 78 -19.12 12.42 9.62
N THR A 79 -19.54 12.53 8.35
CA THR A 79 -20.96 12.44 7.97
C THR A 79 -21.40 11.04 7.59
N THR A 80 -20.46 10.11 7.35
CA THR A 80 -20.71 8.76 6.82
C THR A 80 -21.43 8.71 5.47
N ALA A 81 -21.47 9.85 4.77
CA ALA A 81 -22.00 9.96 3.42
C ALA A 81 -21.12 9.20 2.41
N PHE A 82 -21.76 8.56 1.44
CA PHE A 82 -21.07 7.90 0.33
C PHE A 82 -20.40 8.95 -0.58
N PRO A 83 -19.27 8.60 -1.21
CA PRO A 83 -18.64 9.49 -2.17
C PRO A 83 -19.55 9.68 -3.38
N THR A 84 -19.77 10.94 -3.76
CA THR A 84 -20.56 11.31 -4.95
C THR A 84 -19.78 11.16 -6.27
N THR A 85 -18.55 10.68 -6.19
CA THR A 85 -17.58 10.60 -7.27
C THR A 85 -16.77 9.32 -7.13
N ASN A 86 -16.21 8.82 -8.23
CA ASN A 86 -15.36 7.64 -8.23
C ASN A 86 -13.90 8.02 -8.53
N ALA A 87 -12.98 7.08 -8.31
CA ALA A 87 -11.56 7.29 -8.54
C ALA A 87 -11.24 7.72 -9.98
N ALA A 88 -11.97 7.20 -10.97
CA ALA A 88 -11.77 7.56 -12.38
C ALA A 88 -12.16 9.02 -12.66
N ALA A 89 -13.26 9.50 -12.09
CA ALA A 89 -13.69 10.88 -12.21
C ALA A 89 -12.72 11.85 -11.51
N GLN A 90 -12.19 11.48 -10.35
CA GLN A 90 -11.15 12.26 -9.67
C GLN A 90 -9.84 12.30 -10.49
N PHE A 91 -9.47 11.17 -11.09
CA PHE A 91 -8.30 11.10 -11.97
C PHE A 91 -8.47 11.93 -13.24
N ALA A 92 -9.68 11.98 -13.81
CA ALA A 92 -9.99 12.85 -14.95
C ALA A 92 -9.83 14.34 -14.58
N LYS A 93 -10.40 14.77 -13.44
CA LYS A 93 -10.21 16.13 -12.91
C LYS A 93 -8.73 16.47 -12.71
N TYR A 94 -7.99 15.56 -12.08
CA TYR A 94 -6.54 15.72 -11.89
C TYR A 94 -5.82 15.96 -13.23
N LYS A 95 -6.17 15.24 -14.31
CA LYS A 95 -5.57 15.43 -15.63
C LYS A 95 -5.95 16.75 -16.30
N GLU A 96 -7.16 17.23 -16.08
CA GLU A 96 -7.61 18.53 -16.57
C GLU A 96 -6.86 19.67 -15.86
N GLU A 97 -6.69 19.56 -14.55
CA GLU A 97 -5.97 20.53 -13.71
C GLU A 97 -4.44 20.46 -13.88
N ASN A 98 -3.92 19.28 -14.25
CA ASN A 98 -2.50 19.02 -14.47
C ASN A 98 -2.30 18.53 -15.91
N PRO A 99 -2.37 19.43 -16.91
CA PRO A 99 -2.12 19.07 -18.29
C PRO A 99 -0.76 18.39 -18.41
N GLN A 100 -0.64 17.48 -19.38
CA GLN A 100 0.58 16.69 -19.61
C GLN A 100 1.80 17.60 -19.54
N LYS A 101 2.59 17.48 -18.47
CA LYS A 101 3.89 18.12 -18.39
C LYS A 101 4.70 17.59 -19.55
N SER A 102 5.36 18.49 -20.27
CA SER A 102 6.26 18.11 -21.35
C SER A 102 7.21 17.01 -20.86
N SER A 103 7.28 15.90 -21.60
CA SER A 103 8.29 14.87 -21.38
C SER A 103 9.68 15.34 -21.83
N SER A 104 9.76 16.47 -22.53
CA SER A 104 11.00 17.18 -22.84
C SER A 104 11.51 17.90 -21.58
N GLY A 105 11.95 17.13 -20.60
CA GLY A 105 12.84 17.63 -19.55
C GLY A 105 14.28 17.62 -20.05
N ASP A 106 15.12 18.50 -19.51
CA ASP A 106 16.56 18.52 -19.74
C ASP A 106 17.25 17.40 -18.93
N TRP A 107 16.79 16.16 -19.13
CA TRP A 107 17.31 14.98 -18.45
C TRP A 107 18.69 14.63 -19.01
N VAL A 108 19.68 14.62 -18.13
CA VAL A 108 21.04 14.15 -18.43
C VAL A 108 21.27 12.84 -17.70
N ALA A 109 21.73 11.82 -18.43
CA ALA A 109 22.16 10.56 -17.82
C ALA A 109 23.47 10.80 -17.05
N VAL A 110 23.43 10.58 -15.73
CA VAL A 110 24.60 10.71 -14.83
C VAL A 110 25.33 9.38 -14.57
N GLY A 111 24.90 8.32 -15.26
CA GLY A 111 25.50 6.99 -15.20
C GLY A 111 24.84 6.03 -14.19
N PRO A 112 25.38 4.80 -14.07
CA PRO A 112 26.40 4.20 -14.93
C PRO A 112 25.90 3.99 -16.37
N SER A 113 26.75 4.13 -17.38
CA SER A 113 26.38 3.99 -18.80
C SER A 113 26.74 2.64 -19.42
N SER A 114 27.44 1.78 -18.67
CA SER A 114 27.83 0.43 -19.10
C SER A 114 27.93 -0.51 -17.89
N SER A 115 27.68 -1.80 -18.12
CA SER A 115 27.83 -2.86 -17.12
C SER A 115 28.22 -4.17 -17.81
N ASP A 116 28.99 -5.01 -17.13
CA ASP A 116 29.33 -6.36 -17.61
C ASP A 116 28.17 -7.37 -17.46
N GLY A 117 27.02 -6.94 -16.90
CA GLY A 117 25.84 -7.77 -16.63
C GLY A 117 25.07 -8.26 -17.86
N GLY A 118 25.47 -7.86 -19.07
CA GLY A 118 24.83 -8.29 -20.32
C GLY A 118 23.32 -8.00 -20.34
N TYR A 119 22.49 -9.03 -20.55
CA TYR A 119 21.01 -8.90 -20.58
C TYR A 119 20.41 -8.38 -19.26
N ALA A 120 21.10 -8.55 -18.12
CA ALA A 120 20.65 -8.01 -16.84
C ALA A 120 20.69 -6.48 -16.77
N GLY A 121 21.38 -5.83 -17.72
CA GLY A 121 21.46 -4.38 -17.85
C GLY A 121 22.24 -3.72 -16.71
N LEU A 122 22.04 -2.40 -16.57
CA LEU A 122 22.77 -1.51 -15.65
C LEU A 122 22.33 -1.64 -14.18
N GLY A 123 21.43 -2.58 -13.88
CA GLY A 123 20.83 -2.78 -12.55
C GLY A 123 19.60 -1.89 -12.29
N ARG A 124 18.74 -2.32 -11.37
CA ARG A 124 17.56 -1.56 -10.94
C ARG A 124 17.87 -0.74 -9.69
N VAL A 125 17.29 0.45 -9.61
CA VAL A 125 17.26 1.29 -8.40
C VAL A 125 15.84 1.28 -7.84
N ASN A 126 15.71 0.98 -6.54
CA ASN A 126 14.43 1.01 -5.83
C ASN A 126 14.14 2.40 -5.24
N CYS A 127 15.17 3.06 -4.70
CA CYS A 127 15.04 4.35 -4.03
C CYS A 127 16.29 5.22 -4.20
N ILE A 128 16.10 6.53 -4.03
CA ILE A 128 17.15 7.54 -3.96
C ILE A 128 16.84 8.47 -2.79
N GLU A 129 17.86 8.82 -2.01
CA GLU A 129 17.74 9.74 -0.87
C GLU A 129 18.89 10.76 -0.91
N PHE A 130 18.56 12.04 -0.83
CA PHE A 130 19.52 13.14 -0.96
C PHE A 130 20.00 13.62 0.42
N HIS A 131 21.28 14.00 0.51
CA HIS A 131 21.76 14.71 1.69
C HIS A 131 21.00 16.04 1.86
N PRO A 132 20.55 16.40 3.08
CA PRO A 132 19.65 17.53 3.28
C PRO A 132 20.27 18.89 2.93
N THR A 133 21.60 19.00 2.90
CA THR A 133 22.32 20.26 2.65
C THR A 133 23.44 20.16 1.60
N ASP A 134 23.68 19.00 1.00
CA ASP A 134 24.76 18.80 0.02
C ASP A 134 24.25 18.02 -1.19
N ASN A 135 23.91 18.72 -2.26
CA ASN A 135 23.33 18.10 -3.44
C ASN A 135 24.30 17.17 -4.20
N ASN A 136 25.61 17.19 -3.88
CA ASN A 136 26.56 16.24 -4.47
C ASN A 136 26.57 14.90 -3.74
N THR A 137 26.01 14.85 -2.53
CA THR A 137 25.96 13.64 -1.70
C THR A 137 24.54 13.07 -1.70
N PHE A 138 24.40 11.84 -2.16
CA PHE A 138 23.15 11.10 -2.11
C PHE A 138 23.40 9.60 -2.12
N TRP A 139 22.36 8.86 -1.77
CA TRP A 139 22.38 7.42 -1.68
C TRP A 139 21.31 6.81 -2.58
N ILE A 140 21.59 5.61 -3.08
CA ILE A 140 20.62 4.79 -3.80
C ILE A 140 20.52 3.42 -3.17
N GLY A 141 19.31 2.88 -3.12
CA GLY A 141 19.04 1.50 -2.73
C GLY A 141 18.71 0.66 -3.95
N THR A 142 19.27 -0.54 -4.02
CA THR A 142 19.05 -1.48 -5.12
C THR A 142 18.47 -2.79 -4.59
N PRO A 143 17.74 -3.57 -5.41
CA PRO A 143 17.03 -4.74 -4.92
C PRO A 143 17.94 -5.90 -4.50
N SER A 144 19.06 -6.12 -5.22
CA SER A 144 20.02 -7.19 -4.94
C SER A 144 21.48 -6.72 -5.03
N GLY A 145 21.72 -5.41 -5.15
CA GLY A 145 23.04 -4.84 -5.37
C GLY A 145 23.57 -3.99 -4.22
N GLY A 146 22.84 -3.88 -3.10
CA GLY A 146 23.26 -3.05 -1.98
C GLY A 146 22.76 -1.61 -2.00
N MET A 147 23.23 -0.86 -1.00
CA MET A 147 23.16 0.59 -0.93
C MET A 147 24.46 1.20 -1.45
N TRP A 148 24.32 2.21 -2.29
CA TRP A 148 25.45 2.94 -2.84
C TRP A 148 25.38 4.40 -2.44
N LYS A 149 26.55 5.02 -2.25
CA LYS A 149 26.71 6.44 -1.96
C LYS A 149 27.53 7.11 -3.04
N THR A 150 27.16 8.32 -3.41
CA THR A 150 28.02 9.26 -4.13
C THR A 150 28.26 10.49 -3.28
N THR A 151 29.38 11.19 -3.53
CA THR A 151 29.70 12.51 -2.96
C THR A 151 30.13 13.49 -4.04
N ASN A 152 29.92 13.15 -5.32
CA ASN A 152 30.35 13.93 -6.48
C ASN A 152 29.27 13.96 -7.58
N GLY A 153 28.01 14.06 -7.17
CA GLY A 153 26.90 14.27 -8.10
C GLY A 153 26.57 13.02 -8.94
N GLY A 154 26.92 11.82 -8.48
CA GLY A 154 26.66 10.57 -9.19
C GLY A 154 27.77 10.13 -10.16
N THR A 155 28.89 10.85 -10.23
CA THR A 155 30.01 10.49 -11.11
C THR A 155 30.71 9.21 -10.65
N ASN A 156 30.91 9.05 -9.33
CA ASN A 156 31.46 7.85 -8.70
C ASN A 156 30.57 7.38 -7.56
N TRP A 157 30.59 6.07 -7.32
CA TRP A 157 29.76 5.41 -6.33
C TRP A 157 30.59 4.47 -5.44
N THR A 158 30.20 4.37 -4.17
CA THR A 158 30.79 3.46 -3.18
C THR A 158 29.68 2.61 -2.57
N CYS A 159 29.82 1.28 -2.63
CA CYS A 159 28.90 0.37 -1.96
C CYS A 159 29.12 0.42 -0.45
N LEU A 160 28.03 0.50 0.33
CA LEU A 160 28.06 0.59 1.78
C LEU A 160 27.55 -0.69 2.49
N THR A 161 27.10 -1.68 1.73
CA THR A 161 26.41 -2.86 2.28
C THR A 161 27.01 -4.20 1.85
N ASP A 162 28.21 -4.21 1.26
CA ASP A 162 28.89 -5.46 0.83
C ASP A 162 29.14 -6.44 1.99
N GLY A 163 29.16 -5.94 3.23
CA GLY A 163 29.30 -6.75 4.44
C GLY A 163 27.99 -7.22 5.08
N ASN A 164 26.82 -6.91 4.50
CA ASN A 164 25.54 -7.28 5.09
C ASN A 164 25.09 -8.68 4.63
N ASP A 165 24.47 -9.43 5.54
CA ASP A 165 23.86 -10.74 5.22
C ASP A 165 22.69 -10.61 4.24
N VAL A 166 22.00 -9.47 4.28
CA VAL A 166 20.96 -9.07 3.30
C VAL A 166 21.36 -7.72 2.71
N ILE A 167 21.56 -7.72 1.40
CA ILE A 167 22.03 -6.55 0.64
C ILE A 167 20.90 -5.83 -0.10
N GLY A 168 19.69 -6.39 -0.15
CA GLY A 168 18.57 -5.70 -0.78
C GLY A 168 18.14 -4.47 0.01
N VAL A 169 17.85 -3.37 -0.69
CA VAL A 169 17.39 -2.11 -0.09
C VAL A 169 16.14 -1.63 -0.80
N SER A 170 15.05 -1.54 -0.04
CA SER A 170 13.74 -1.10 -0.51
C SER A 170 13.54 0.40 -0.34
N ASP A 171 14.09 0.97 0.74
CA ASP A 171 13.92 2.38 1.06
C ASP A 171 15.06 2.88 1.97
N ILE A 172 15.32 4.19 1.93
CA ILE A 172 16.33 4.89 2.72
C ILE A 172 15.68 6.12 3.33
N ALA A 173 15.88 6.34 4.63
CA ALA A 173 15.39 7.53 5.32
C ALA A 173 16.47 8.17 6.19
N LEU A 174 16.63 9.48 6.06
CA LEU A 174 17.51 10.27 6.93
C LEU A 174 16.72 10.76 8.15
N ALA A 175 17.35 10.78 9.33
CA ALA A 175 16.79 11.45 10.48
C ALA A 175 16.69 12.96 10.22
N ASN A 176 15.70 13.62 10.83
CA ASN A 176 15.51 15.07 10.67
C ASN A 176 16.75 15.90 11.06
N ASP A 177 17.57 15.38 11.97
CA ASP A 177 18.81 16.01 12.48
C ASP A 177 20.08 15.44 11.83
N PHE A 178 19.97 14.79 10.65
CA PHE A 178 21.06 14.06 9.98
C PHE A 178 22.38 14.83 9.90
N THR A 179 22.33 16.15 9.66
CA THR A 179 23.53 17.00 9.57
C THR A 179 24.38 17.00 10.85
N THR A 180 23.76 16.69 11.99
CA THR A 180 24.45 16.56 13.29
C THR A 180 24.55 15.11 13.75
N SER A 181 23.51 14.29 13.53
CA SER A 181 23.42 12.94 14.06
C SER A 181 24.04 11.89 13.15
N ASN A 182 24.22 12.21 11.86
CA ASN A 182 24.54 11.26 10.79
C ASN A 182 23.66 9.99 10.83
N THR A 183 22.43 10.12 11.33
CA THR A 183 21.55 8.98 11.60
C THR A 183 20.65 8.71 10.41
N MET A 184 20.72 7.48 9.89
CA MET A 184 19.86 7.04 8.80
C MET A 184 19.34 5.62 9.02
N TYR A 185 18.28 5.29 8.31
CA TYR A 185 17.60 4.01 8.35
C TYR A 185 17.50 3.44 6.94
N ILE A 186 17.63 2.12 6.83
CA ILE A 186 17.39 1.40 5.58
C ILE A 186 16.38 0.29 5.80
N ALA A 187 15.41 0.18 4.90
CA ALA A 187 14.52 -0.97 4.84
C ALA A 187 15.14 -2.05 3.97
N THR A 188 15.47 -3.20 4.57
CA THR A 188 16.13 -4.30 3.84
C THR A 188 15.14 -5.12 3.02
N GLY A 189 15.64 -5.77 1.96
CA GLY A 189 14.88 -6.59 1.01
C GLY A 189 14.45 -5.82 -0.25
N ASP A 190 13.72 -6.50 -1.13
CA ASP A 190 13.22 -5.94 -2.38
C ASP A 190 11.68 -5.76 -2.37
N ARG A 191 11.23 -4.50 -2.32
CA ARG A 191 9.81 -4.12 -2.37
C ARG A 191 9.10 -4.63 -3.62
N ASP A 192 9.80 -4.63 -4.75
CA ASP A 192 9.21 -4.93 -6.06
C ASP A 192 9.41 -6.39 -6.50
N GLY A 193 10.01 -7.21 -5.64
CA GLY A 193 10.37 -8.60 -5.89
C GLY A 193 9.18 -9.57 -6.06
N GLY A 194 7.94 -9.07 -5.92
CA GLY A 194 6.71 -9.81 -6.20
C GLY A 194 5.90 -9.31 -7.41
N SER A 195 6.34 -8.24 -8.08
CA SER A 195 5.51 -7.45 -9.01
C SER A 195 5.70 -7.76 -10.49
N SER A 196 5.90 -9.04 -10.85
CA SER A 196 5.59 -9.51 -12.21
C SER A 196 5.47 -11.03 -12.29
N TRP A 197 4.24 -11.54 -12.14
CA TRP A 197 3.89 -12.91 -12.54
C TRP A 197 3.97 -13.11 -14.07
N THR A 198 4.06 -12.03 -14.85
CA THR A 198 4.03 -12.06 -16.32
C THR A 198 5.40 -11.97 -16.98
N LEU A 199 6.47 -11.69 -16.23
CA LEU A 199 7.86 -11.62 -16.73
C LEU A 199 8.85 -12.43 -15.85
N GLY A 200 8.42 -13.56 -15.30
CA GLY A 200 9.34 -14.58 -14.79
C GLY A 200 10.05 -14.29 -13.46
N GLY A 201 9.51 -13.40 -12.61
CA GLY A 201 10.04 -13.16 -11.25
C GLY A 201 9.76 -14.33 -10.30
N GLY A 202 10.71 -15.27 -10.22
CA GLY A 202 10.62 -16.47 -9.38
C GLY A 202 10.95 -16.25 -7.89
N VAL A 203 10.51 -17.21 -7.09
CA VAL A 203 10.46 -17.25 -5.61
C VAL A 203 11.81 -17.53 -4.92
N LYS A 204 12.94 -16.95 -5.35
CA LYS A 204 14.25 -17.32 -4.78
C LYS A 204 15.09 -16.12 -4.34
N GLY A 205 15.20 -15.94 -3.02
CA GLY A 205 16.39 -15.39 -2.35
C GLY A 205 16.39 -13.89 -2.04
N ASP A 206 16.05 -13.06 -3.01
CA ASP A 206 16.41 -11.64 -2.96
C ASP A 206 15.33 -10.73 -2.35
N ASN A 207 14.17 -11.31 -2.01
CA ASN A 207 13.07 -10.60 -1.35
C ASN A 207 13.15 -10.68 0.18
N ASN A 208 14.16 -11.38 0.72
CA ASN A 208 14.28 -11.58 2.15
C ASN A 208 14.66 -10.26 2.81
N SER A 209 13.86 -9.83 3.77
CA SER A 209 14.12 -8.68 4.63
C SER A 209 14.51 -9.16 6.01
N ILE A 210 15.48 -8.51 6.63
CA ILE A 210 15.80 -8.64 8.07
C ILE A 210 15.23 -7.46 8.87
N GLY A 211 14.32 -6.68 8.27
CA GLY A 211 13.72 -5.50 8.86
C GLY A 211 14.47 -4.21 8.53
N ILE A 212 14.45 -3.27 9.47
CA ILE A 212 15.11 -1.96 9.34
C ILE A 212 16.48 -2.01 10.01
N LEU A 213 17.51 -1.52 9.30
CA LEU A 213 18.83 -1.28 9.88
C LEU A 213 19.01 0.21 10.12
N LYS A 214 19.67 0.57 11.23
CA LYS A 214 20.01 1.95 11.58
C LYS A 214 21.52 2.14 11.52
N SER A 215 21.95 3.25 10.95
CA SER A 215 23.32 3.76 11.07
C SER A 215 23.31 5.08 11.85
N THR A 216 24.36 5.32 12.63
CA THR A 216 24.61 6.58 13.35
C THR A 216 25.87 7.30 12.87
N ASN A 217 26.48 6.81 11.80
CA ASN A 217 27.69 7.37 11.21
C ASN A 217 27.59 7.56 9.69
N GLY A 218 26.41 7.30 9.10
CA GLY A 218 26.15 7.40 7.67
C GLY A 218 27.01 6.48 6.78
N MET A 219 27.73 5.50 7.34
CA MET A 219 28.70 4.68 6.60
C MET A 219 28.76 3.20 7.01
N SER A 220 28.30 2.83 8.20
CA SER A 220 28.33 1.46 8.73
C SER A 220 27.06 1.18 9.53
N TYR A 221 26.51 -0.03 9.39
CA TYR A 221 25.25 -0.41 10.00
C TYR A 221 25.52 -1.38 11.15
N ILE A 222 24.99 -1.07 12.33
CA ILE A 222 24.92 -2.03 13.44
C ILE A 222 23.52 -2.61 13.41
N LEU A 223 23.44 -3.94 13.43
CA LEU A 223 22.20 -4.69 13.52
C LEU A 223 21.44 -4.27 14.80
N PHE A 224 20.29 -3.62 14.66
CA PHE A 224 19.37 -3.44 15.78
C PHE A 224 18.38 -4.60 15.78
N TYR A 225 18.45 -5.43 16.81
CA TYR A 225 17.33 -6.30 17.16
C TYR A 225 16.12 -5.42 17.47
N PHE A 226 15.00 -5.68 16.81
CA PHE A 226 13.72 -5.12 17.18
C PHE A 226 13.28 -5.74 18.51
N GLU A 227 13.33 -4.97 19.61
CA GLU A 227 12.39 -5.22 20.70
C GLU A 227 11.03 -4.63 20.28
N CYS A 228 10.04 -5.50 20.20
CA CYS A 228 8.65 -5.14 19.92
C CYS A 228 8.18 -4.14 20.98
N LEU A 229 7.97 -2.87 20.61
CA LEU A 229 7.22 -1.93 21.44
C LEU A 229 5.78 -2.43 21.51
N LYS A 230 5.48 -3.16 22.58
CA LYS A 230 4.12 -3.37 23.06
C LYS A 230 3.79 -2.15 23.91
N ASP A 231 2.97 -1.26 23.37
CA ASP A 231 2.06 -0.46 24.19
C ASP A 231 0.77 -1.26 24.41
#